data_AF-A0A6A5ZRX5-F1
#
_entry.id   AF-A0A6A5ZRX5-F1
#
_cell.length_a   1.000
_cell.length_b   1.000
_cell.length_c   1.000
_cell.angle_alpha   90.00
_cell.angle_beta   90.00
_cell.angle_gamma   90.00
#
_symmetry.space_group_name_H-M   'P 1'
#
loop_
_entity.id
_entity.type
_entity.pdbx_description
1 polymer ?
#
loop_
_entity_poly.entity_id
_entity_poly.type
_entity_poly.pdbx_seq_one_letter_code
_entity_poly.pdbx_strand_id
1 'polypeptide(L)'
;MTGEVIVTTDRAFDFTQTMKLTVGEGEDQKSFIVHPGTIRRADFFRARLKKEWKQGDDHEIKLIEDNPATVELYLHLLYGGSIPVRAPGVKVGQDYNDEVKSLASVYVFAEKVGDVVARNIALEAIIDISNIPNPTTTKYPLPGVDTLNTIYNGTVEGNRARQLVIDLFAHRAKPDQLNSSRELPFDFLVELSRHLLNKSAQWKNSLPNPYQQKHVYREVQ
;
A
#
# COMPACT_ATOMS: atom_id res chain seq x y z
N MET A 1 -6.24 -23.39 5.79
CA MET A 1 -4.92 -23.49 6.44
C MET A 1 -4.46 -24.93 6.35
N THR A 2 -3.61 -25.25 5.39
CA THR A 2 -2.85 -26.50 5.37
C THR A 2 -1.71 -26.32 6.37
N GLY A 3 -1.76 -27.04 7.49
CA GLY A 3 -0.74 -26.98 8.52
C GLY A 3 0.59 -27.52 7.99
N GLU A 4 1.57 -26.65 7.80
CA GLU A 4 2.94 -27.05 7.53
C GLU A 4 3.54 -27.58 8.85
N VAL A 5 3.98 -28.84 8.88
CA VAL A 5 4.59 -29.44 10.06
C VAL A 5 6.02 -28.94 10.17
N ILE A 6 6.27 -28.06 11.13
CA ILE A 6 7.60 -27.54 11.43
C ILE A 6 8.30 -28.54 12.36
N VAL A 7 9.35 -29.21 11.85
CA VAL A 7 10.11 -30.25 12.58
C VAL A 7 11.26 -29.64 13.42
N THR A 8 11.34 -28.31 13.54
CA THR A 8 12.45 -27.61 14.21
C THR A 8 11.93 -26.69 15.32
N THR A 9 12.51 -26.77 16.52
CA THR A 9 12.14 -25.94 17.69
C THR A 9 12.59 -24.48 17.53
N ASP A 10 13.58 -24.23 16.69
CA ASP A 10 14.10 -22.93 16.27
C ASP A 10 13.09 -22.07 15.48
N ARG A 11 12.01 -22.68 14.97
CA ARG A 11 10.87 -22.00 14.36
C ARG A 11 9.60 -22.00 15.22
N ALA A 12 9.65 -22.59 16.42
CA ALA A 12 8.54 -22.54 17.36
C ALA A 12 8.48 -21.14 18.00
N PHE A 13 7.28 -20.56 18.04
CA PHE A 13 7.06 -19.31 18.74
C PHE A 13 7.04 -19.57 20.25
N ASP A 14 7.90 -18.86 20.99
CA ASP A 14 7.77 -18.78 22.44
C ASP A 14 6.67 -17.78 22.78
N PHE A 15 5.49 -18.30 23.11
CA PHE A 15 4.34 -17.50 23.49
C PHE A 15 4.38 -17.02 24.94
N THR A 16 5.39 -17.43 25.73
CA THR A 16 5.57 -16.91 27.10
C THR A 16 6.29 -15.57 27.11
N GLN A 17 7.06 -15.28 26.05
CA GLN A 17 7.73 -14.01 25.87
C GLN A 17 6.86 -13.02 25.11
N THR A 18 6.63 -11.87 25.73
CA THR A 18 5.92 -10.76 25.12
C THR A 18 6.75 -9.49 25.17
N MET A 19 6.44 -8.58 24.27
CA MET A 19 7.08 -7.27 24.16
C MET A 19 6.00 -6.23 23.91
N LYS A 20 6.20 -5.04 24.46
CA LYS A 20 5.32 -3.90 24.27
C LYS A 20 5.75 -3.12 23.02
N LEU A 21 4.78 -2.82 22.15
CA LEU A 21 4.96 -1.95 21.00
C LEU A 21 4.09 -0.70 21.21
N THR A 22 4.72 0.42 21.49
CA THR A 22 4.04 1.70 21.71
C THR A 22 4.06 2.51 20.42
N VAL A 23 2.90 2.84 19.88
CA VAL A 23 2.71 3.43 18.54
C VAL A 23 1.98 4.75 18.66
N GLY A 24 2.44 5.77 17.94
CA GLY A 24 1.87 7.11 17.97
C GLY A 24 2.32 7.96 19.18
N GLU A 25 1.81 9.18 19.22
CA GLU A 25 2.07 10.18 20.26
C GLU A 25 0.76 10.82 20.75
N GLY A 26 0.82 11.44 21.93
CA GLY A 26 -0.32 12.17 22.50
C GLY A 26 -1.52 11.29 22.82
N GLU A 27 -2.72 11.81 22.56
CA GLU A 27 -3.99 11.15 22.87
C GLU A 27 -4.28 9.92 21.97
N ASP A 28 -3.68 9.87 20.79
CA ASP A 28 -3.85 8.76 19.84
C ASP A 28 -2.86 7.61 20.09
N GLN A 29 -1.96 7.72 21.08
CA GLN A 29 -0.98 6.67 21.37
C GLN A 29 -1.65 5.36 21.78
N LYS A 30 -1.22 4.25 21.18
CA LYS A 30 -1.68 2.89 21.52
C LYS A 30 -0.52 1.97 21.83
N SER A 31 -0.69 1.11 22.82
CA SER A 31 0.26 0.06 23.17
C SER A 31 -0.28 -1.31 22.75
N PHE A 32 0.54 -2.07 22.03
CA PHE A 32 0.24 -3.44 21.63
C PHE A 32 1.17 -4.41 22.36
N ILE A 33 0.64 -5.56 22.78
CA ILE A 33 1.45 -6.66 23.31
C ILE A 33 1.67 -7.65 22.17
N VAL A 34 2.93 -7.91 21.83
CA VAL A 34 3.30 -8.76 20.69
C VAL A 34 4.31 -9.82 21.07
N HIS A 35 4.30 -10.94 20.37
CA HIS A 35 5.31 -11.98 20.51
C HIS A 35 6.51 -11.64 19.63
N PRO A 36 7.74 -11.56 20.20
CA PRO A 36 8.95 -11.22 19.45
C PRO A 36 9.17 -12.09 18.21
N GLY A 37 8.85 -13.38 18.31
CA GLY A 37 8.99 -14.32 17.20
C GLY A 37 8.16 -13.91 15.97
N THR A 38 6.97 -13.34 16.16
CA THR A 38 6.07 -12.97 15.06
C THR A 38 6.58 -11.76 14.27
N ILE A 39 7.04 -10.72 14.98
CA ILE A 39 7.52 -9.47 14.35
C ILE A 39 8.95 -9.59 13.80
N ARG A 40 9.73 -10.58 14.27
CA ARG A 40 11.15 -10.80 13.90
C ARG A 40 11.37 -11.04 12.40
N ARG A 41 10.31 -11.36 11.64
CA ARG A 41 10.41 -11.51 10.18
C ARG A 41 10.77 -10.20 9.47
N ALA A 42 10.39 -9.05 10.03
CA ALA A 42 10.73 -7.75 9.47
C ALA A 42 12.14 -7.32 9.90
N ASP A 43 12.90 -6.77 8.96
CA ASP A 43 14.32 -6.42 9.17
C ASP A 43 14.51 -5.40 10.31
N PHE A 44 13.63 -4.39 10.39
CA PHE A 44 13.65 -3.38 11.45
C PHE A 44 13.50 -4.01 12.84
N PHE A 45 12.46 -4.81 13.04
CA PHE A 45 12.20 -5.45 14.34
C PHE A 45 13.27 -6.48 14.67
N ARG A 46 13.77 -7.23 13.69
CA ARG A 46 14.88 -8.17 13.88
C ARG A 46 16.14 -7.47 14.39
N ALA A 47 16.47 -6.30 13.85
CA ALA A 47 17.60 -5.51 14.30
C ALA A 47 17.38 -4.94 15.71
N ARG A 48 16.17 -4.45 15.99
CA ARG A 48 15.81 -3.88 17.30
C ARG A 48 15.83 -4.93 18.41
N LEU A 49 15.19 -6.09 18.20
CA LEU A 49 15.15 -7.19 19.17
C LEU A 49 16.55 -7.66 19.58
N LYS A 50 17.50 -7.74 18.64
CA LYS A 50 18.91 -8.07 18.95
C LYS A 50 19.58 -7.05 19.87
N LYS A 51 19.15 -5.80 19.84
CA LYS A 51 19.69 -4.71 20.67
C LYS A 51 19.03 -4.69 22.04
N GLU A 52 17.69 -4.74 22.09
CA GLU A 52 16.95 -4.68 23.36
C GLU A 52 17.28 -5.88 24.26
N TRP A 53 17.40 -7.09 23.70
CA TRP A 53 17.80 -8.28 24.48
C TRP A 53 19.22 -8.21 25.06
N LYS A 54 20.08 -7.30 24.56
CA LYS A 54 21.40 -7.05 25.17
C LYS A 54 21.36 -6.03 26.31
N GLN A 55 20.28 -5.24 26.41
CA GLN A 55 20.17 -4.10 27.33
C GLN A 55 19.31 -4.38 28.57
N GLY A 56 18.72 -5.57 28.68
CA GLY A 56 18.30 -6.15 29.96
C GLY A 56 16.91 -5.77 30.46
N ASP A 57 16.46 -4.52 30.36
CA ASP A 57 15.38 -4.06 31.24
C ASP A 57 14.10 -3.48 30.62
N ASP A 58 14.05 -3.14 29.33
CA ASP A 58 12.78 -2.68 28.72
C ASP A 58 12.49 -3.42 27.41
N HIS A 59 11.55 -4.37 27.48
CA HIS A 59 10.99 -5.04 26.30
C HIS A 59 9.96 -4.12 25.63
N GLU A 60 10.37 -2.90 25.26
CA GLU A 60 9.51 -1.91 24.61
C GLU A 60 10.14 -1.36 23.33
N ILE A 61 9.39 -1.40 22.22
CA ILE A 61 9.72 -0.69 20.98
C ILE A 61 8.74 0.47 20.82
N LYS A 62 9.27 1.66 20.56
CA LYS A 62 8.48 2.88 20.31
C LYS A 62 8.47 3.23 18.82
N LEU A 63 7.29 3.40 18.26
CA LEU A 63 6.97 3.78 16.88
C LEU A 63 6.14 5.07 16.89
N ILE A 64 6.75 6.15 17.38
CA ILE A 64 6.06 7.41 17.68
C ILE A 64 5.47 8.11 16.45
N GLU A 65 6.11 7.97 15.29
CA GLU A 65 5.67 8.58 14.03
C GLU A 65 4.64 7.73 13.26
N ASP A 66 4.36 6.51 13.73
CA ASP A 66 3.51 5.56 13.02
C ASP A 66 2.06 5.64 13.49
N ASN A 67 1.14 5.35 12.56
CA ASN A 67 -0.28 5.35 12.85
C ASN A 67 -0.72 4.03 13.55
N PRO A 68 -1.36 4.08 14.73
CA PRO A 68 -1.79 2.89 15.46
C PRO A 68 -2.68 1.92 14.67
N ALA A 69 -3.64 2.43 13.88
CA ALA A 69 -4.55 1.60 13.11
C ALA A 69 -3.82 0.85 11.98
N THR A 70 -2.82 1.48 11.37
CA THR A 70 -1.97 0.84 10.36
C THR A 70 -1.14 -0.28 10.97
N VAL A 71 -0.54 -0.03 12.15
CA VAL A 71 0.23 -1.05 12.85
C VAL A 71 -0.67 -2.20 13.31
N GLU A 72 -1.87 -1.92 13.80
CA GLU A 72 -2.84 -2.95 14.19
C GLU A 72 -3.23 -3.85 13.02
N LEU A 73 -3.52 -3.29 11.84
CA LEU A 73 -3.79 -4.07 10.63
C LEU A 73 -2.58 -4.91 10.19
N TYR A 74 -1.38 -4.36 10.29
CA TYR A 74 -0.15 -5.12 10.05
C TYR A 74 0.01 -6.27 11.06
N LEU A 75 -0.28 -6.06 12.34
CA LEU A 75 -0.26 -7.12 13.35
C LEU A 75 -1.33 -8.19 13.08
N HIS A 76 -2.53 -7.81 12.63
CA HIS A 76 -3.54 -8.77 12.19
C HIS A 76 -3.02 -9.67 11.06
N LEU A 77 -2.30 -9.10 10.10
CA LEU A 77 -1.63 -9.88 9.06
C LEU A 77 -0.58 -10.82 9.64
N LEU A 78 0.22 -10.36 10.60
CA LEU A 78 1.25 -11.18 11.22
C LEU A 78 0.69 -12.40 11.96
N TYR A 79 -0.40 -12.24 12.70
CA TYR A 79 -1.00 -13.31 13.49
C TYR A 79 -1.98 -14.17 12.70
N GLY A 80 -2.82 -13.55 11.87
CA GLY A 80 -3.90 -14.22 11.15
C GLY A 80 -3.55 -14.64 9.72
N GLY A 81 -2.46 -14.12 9.15
CA GLY A 81 -2.11 -14.35 7.75
C GLY A 81 -3.00 -13.62 6.74
N SER A 82 -3.87 -12.72 7.20
CA SER A 82 -4.80 -11.94 6.36
C SER A 82 -4.98 -10.52 6.89
N ILE A 83 -5.25 -9.55 6.02
CA ILE A 83 -5.52 -8.16 6.39
C ILE A 83 -7.05 -7.94 6.45
N PRO A 84 -7.66 -7.76 7.63
CA PRO A 84 -9.10 -7.50 7.74
C PRO A 84 -9.39 -6.03 7.45
N VAL A 85 -9.60 -5.68 6.18
CA VAL A 85 -9.90 -4.29 5.78
C VAL A 85 -11.39 -3.95 5.76
N ARG A 86 -12.26 -4.89 6.16
CA ARG A 86 -13.73 -4.74 6.06
C ARG A 86 -14.41 -4.88 7.41
N ALA A 87 -15.39 -4.03 7.67
CA ALA A 87 -16.31 -4.22 8.78
C ALA A 87 -17.28 -5.40 8.49
N PRO A 88 -17.70 -6.16 9.51
CA PRO A 88 -18.70 -7.21 9.35
C PRO A 88 -20.00 -6.67 8.73
N GLY A 89 -20.50 -7.34 7.69
CA GLY A 89 -21.74 -6.99 7.01
C GLY A 89 -21.61 -5.98 5.86
N VAL A 90 -20.42 -5.43 5.60
CA VAL A 90 -20.17 -4.55 4.45
C VAL A 90 -19.90 -5.39 3.20
N LYS A 91 -20.59 -5.08 2.09
CA LYS A 91 -20.36 -5.75 0.80
C LYS A 91 -19.03 -5.29 0.20
N VAL A 92 -18.34 -6.21 -0.47
CA VAL A 92 -17.06 -5.91 -1.09
C VAL A 92 -17.18 -4.79 -2.12
N GLY A 93 -16.27 -3.81 -2.05
CA GLY A 93 -16.23 -2.68 -2.98
C GLY A 93 -17.21 -1.54 -2.64
N GLN A 94 -17.98 -1.66 -1.56
CA GLN A 94 -18.82 -0.57 -1.05
C GLN A 94 -17.97 0.57 -0.46
N ASP A 95 -16.96 0.22 0.35
CA ASP A 95 -16.01 1.17 0.95
C ASP A 95 -14.61 1.05 0.33
N TYR A 96 -14.57 0.85 -1.00
CA TYR A 96 -13.34 0.55 -1.75
C TYR A 96 -12.17 1.50 -1.41
N ASN A 97 -12.42 2.81 -1.38
CA ASN A 97 -11.35 3.78 -1.14
C ASN A 97 -10.70 3.62 0.23
N ASP A 98 -11.49 3.39 1.28
CA ASP A 98 -10.98 3.19 2.64
C ASP A 98 -10.27 1.84 2.79
N GLU A 99 -10.79 0.80 2.14
CA GLU A 99 -10.15 -0.51 2.06
C GLU A 99 -8.77 -0.41 1.39
N VAL A 100 -8.69 0.17 0.20
CA VAL A 100 -7.43 0.30 -0.55
C VAL A 100 -6.47 1.27 0.14
N LYS A 101 -6.96 2.34 0.77
CA LYS A 101 -6.12 3.25 1.57
C LYS A 101 -5.50 2.52 2.76
N SER A 102 -6.28 1.73 3.49
CA SER A 102 -5.80 0.87 4.58
C SER A 102 -4.71 -0.10 4.11
N LEU A 103 -4.92 -0.77 2.98
CA LEU A 103 -3.92 -1.67 2.38
C LEU A 103 -2.65 -0.93 1.95
N ALA A 104 -2.77 0.25 1.35
CA ALA A 104 -1.64 1.08 0.98
C ALA A 104 -0.83 1.54 2.20
N SER A 105 -1.50 1.91 3.30
CA SER A 105 -0.81 2.25 4.55
C SER A 105 -0.05 1.05 5.12
N VAL A 106 -0.65 -0.15 5.11
CA VAL A 106 0.05 -1.39 5.52
C VAL A 106 1.24 -1.68 4.62
N TYR A 107 1.12 -1.47 3.30
CA TYR A 107 2.23 -1.62 2.36
C TYR A 107 3.39 -0.67 2.70
N VAL A 108 3.10 0.62 2.90
CA VAL A 108 4.10 1.64 3.24
C VAL A 108 4.77 1.34 4.58
N PHE A 109 4.00 0.91 5.58
CA PHE A 109 4.57 0.47 6.85
C PHE A 109 5.47 -0.75 6.68
N ALA A 110 5.03 -1.75 5.91
CA ALA A 110 5.81 -2.95 5.60
C ALA A 110 7.10 -2.63 4.83
N GLU A 111 7.08 -1.65 3.92
CA GLU A 111 8.28 -1.08 3.28
C GLU A 111 9.23 -0.51 4.33
N LYS A 112 8.74 0.36 5.20
CA LYS A 112 9.51 1.01 6.26
C LYS A 112 10.18 0.00 7.20
N VAL A 113 9.48 -1.07 7.58
CA VAL A 113 10.04 -2.09 8.50
C VAL A 113 10.84 -3.19 7.79
N GLY A 114 10.88 -3.18 6.45
CA GLY A 114 11.59 -4.18 5.65
C GLY A 114 10.93 -5.56 5.62
N ASP A 115 9.59 -5.62 5.62
CA ASP A 115 8.83 -6.88 5.50
C ASP A 115 8.33 -7.08 4.05
N VAL A 116 9.11 -7.84 3.26
CA VAL A 116 8.77 -8.17 1.87
C VAL A 116 7.48 -9.00 1.78
N VAL A 117 7.25 -9.91 2.73
CA VAL A 117 6.08 -10.79 2.69
C VAL A 117 4.81 -9.97 2.92
N ALA A 118 4.81 -9.07 3.91
CA ALA A 118 3.68 -8.17 4.13
C ALA A 118 3.41 -7.25 2.93
N ARG A 119 4.47 -6.71 2.30
CA ARG A 119 4.33 -5.88 1.09
C ARG A 119 3.64 -6.63 -0.03
N ASN A 120 4.07 -7.86 -0.32
CA ASN A 120 3.47 -8.68 -1.38
C ASN A 120 1.99 -8.98 -1.09
N ILE A 121 1.67 -9.37 0.15
CA ILE A 121 0.28 -9.65 0.55
C ILE A 121 -0.60 -8.38 0.42
N ALA A 122 -0.08 -7.21 0.80
CA ALA A 122 -0.81 -5.96 0.63
C ALA A 122 -1.04 -5.61 -0.85
N LEU A 123 -0.06 -5.84 -1.74
CA LEU A 123 -0.23 -5.63 -3.18
C LEU A 123 -1.25 -6.60 -3.79
N GLU A 124 -1.16 -7.89 -3.43
CA GLU A 124 -2.12 -8.92 -3.86
C GLU A 124 -3.53 -8.54 -3.43
N ALA A 125 -3.71 -8.11 -2.18
CA ALA A 125 -5.00 -7.65 -1.68
C ALA A 125 -5.54 -6.42 -2.44
N ILE A 126 -4.67 -5.46 -2.80
CA ILE A 126 -5.05 -4.29 -3.61
C ILE A 126 -5.49 -4.74 -5.01
N ILE A 127 -4.77 -5.68 -5.64
CA ILE A 127 -5.13 -6.22 -6.95
C ILE A 127 -6.49 -6.91 -6.88
N ASP A 128 -6.69 -7.78 -5.89
CA ASP A 128 -7.92 -8.55 -5.71
C ASP A 128 -9.13 -7.63 -5.54
N ILE A 129 -9.05 -6.63 -4.66
CA ILE A 129 -10.17 -5.70 -4.46
C ILE A 129 -10.39 -4.79 -5.68
N SER A 130 -9.33 -4.36 -6.37
CA SER A 130 -9.48 -3.61 -7.63
C SER A 130 -10.11 -4.46 -8.73
N ASN A 131 -10.07 -5.79 -8.64
CA ASN A 131 -10.73 -6.71 -9.57
C ASN A 131 -12.17 -7.07 -9.17
N ILE A 132 -12.73 -6.41 -8.16
CA ILE A 132 -14.13 -6.58 -7.77
C ILE A 132 -14.94 -5.41 -8.33
N PRO A 133 -15.95 -5.66 -9.18
CA PRO A 133 -16.81 -4.60 -9.69
C PRO A 133 -17.50 -3.87 -8.54
N ASN A 134 -17.50 -2.54 -8.61
CA ASN A 134 -18.24 -1.74 -7.64
C ASN A 134 -19.74 -2.10 -7.70
N PRO A 135 -20.40 -2.41 -6.57
CA PRO A 135 -21.76 -2.91 -6.56
C PRO A 135 -22.79 -1.89 -7.06
N THR A 136 -22.46 -0.60 -7.06
CA THR A 136 -23.34 0.49 -7.51
C THR A 136 -23.11 0.88 -8.97
N THR A 137 -21.87 0.87 -9.45
CA THR A 137 -21.54 1.34 -10.80
C THR A 137 -21.23 0.22 -11.79
N THR A 138 -21.06 -1.03 -11.31
CA THR A 138 -20.62 -2.21 -12.07
C THR A 138 -19.25 -2.08 -12.75
N LYS A 139 -18.52 -0.98 -12.49
CA LYS A 139 -17.17 -0.73 -13.01
C LYS A 139 -16.13 -1.20 -12.01
N TYR A 140 -14.96 -1.57 -12.52
CA TYR A 140 -13.79 -1.80 -11.67
C TYR A 140 -13.29 -0.46 -11.12
N PRO A 141 -13.23 -0.30 -9.79
CA PRO A 141 -12.82 0.96 -9.17
C PRO A 141 -11.32 1.26 -9.38
N LEU A 142 -10.96 2.53 -9.24
CA LEU A 142 -9.57 3.02 -9.26
C LEU A 142 -9.21 3.58 -7.88
N PRO A 143 -7.96 3.41 -7.41
CA PRO A 143 -7.49 4.03 -6.17
C PRO A 143 -7.77 5.53 -6.12
N GLY A 144 -8.30 6.01 -4.99
CA GLY A 144 -8.56 7.43 -4.75
C GLY A 144 -7.28 8.23 -4.48
N VAL A 145 -7.42 9.56 -4.44
CA VAL A 145 -6.33 10.53 -4.20
C VAL A 145 -5.55 10.20 -2.92
N ASP A 146 -6.26 9.91 -1.82
CA ASP A 146 -5.63 9.57 -0.55
C ASP A 146 -4.72 8.34 -0.65
N THR A 147 -5.16 7.30 -1.36
CA THR A 147 -4.34 6.11 -1.59
C THR A 147 -3.08 6.45 -2.39
N LEU A 148 -3.22 7.28 -3.44
CA LEU A 148 -2.09 7.72 -4.25
C LEU A 148 -1.10 8.53 -3.39
N ASN A 149 -1.59 9.46 -2.57
CA ASN A 149 -0.76 10.22 -1.64
C ASN A 149 -0.03 9.32 -0.65
N THR A 150 -0.73 8.35 -0.04
CA THR A 150 -0.09 7.38 0.86
C THR A 150 1.06 6.64 0.17
N ILE A 151 0.85 6.11 -1.04
CA ILE A 151 1.88 5.37 -1.78
C ILE A 151 3.04 6.27 -2.16
N TYR A 152 2.78 7.45 -2.74
CA TYR A 152 3.83 8.32 -3.26
C TYR A 152 4.64 9.00 -2.15
N ASN A 153 4.02 9.36 -1.03
CA ASN A 153 4.74 9.91 0.13
C ASN A 153 5.51 8.83 0.89
N GLY A 154 5.03 7.58 0.88
CA GLY A 154 5.60 6.47 1.63
C GLY A 154 6.61 5.59 0.88
N THR A 155 6.86 5.86 -0.40
CA THR A 155 7.74 5.02 -1.24
C THR A 155 8.63 5.86 -2.14
N VAL A 156 9.72 5.28 -2.64
CA VAL A 156 10.64 5.90 -3.60
C VAL A 156 10.28 5.56 -5.05
N GLU A 157 10.86 6.30 -6.01
CA GLU A 157 10.74 5.99 -7.44
C GLU A 157 11.16 4.53 -7.73
N GLY A 158 10.43 3.87 -8.64
CA GLY A 158 10.66 2.46 -9.00
C GLY A 158 10.03 1.43 -8.06
N ASN A 159 9.38 1.86 -6.98
CA ASN A 159 8.67 0.96 -6.07
C ASN A 159 7.48 0.25 -6.75
N ARG A 160 7.22 -1.01 -6.37
CA ARG A 160 6.15 -1.84 -6.97
C ARG A 160 4.74 -1.31 -6.72
N ALA A 161 4.48 -0.65 -5.59
CA ALA A 161 3.17 -0.03 -5.36
C ALA A 161 2.89 1.13 -6.32
N ARG A 162 3.91 1.96 -6.62
CA ARG A 162 3.79 3.04 -7.63
C ARG A 162 3.50 2.45 -9.02
N GLN A 163 4.22 1.38 -9.40
CA GLN A 163 3.97 0.66 -10.66
C GLN A 163 2.54 0.12 -10.74
N LEU A 164 2.05 -0.52 -9.68
CA LEU A 164 0.69 -1.07 -9.65
C LEU A 164 -0.38 0.00 -9.90
N VAL A 165 -0.31 1.14 -9.21
CA VAL A 165 -1.31 2.21 -9.42
C VAL A 165 -1.21 2.83 -10.81
N ILE A 166 0.00 2.96 -11.37
CA ILE A 166 0.17 3.39 -12.76
C ILE A 166 -0.49 2.40 -13.72
N ASP A 167 -0.27 1.09 -13.54
CA ASP A 167 -0.85 0.07 -14.41
C ASP A 167 -2.38 0.04 -14.32
N LEU A 168 -2.94 0.17 -13.11
CA LEU A 168 -4.39 0.28 -12.91
C LEU A 168 -4.98 1.48 -13.67
N PHE A 169 -4.39 2.66 -13.53
CA PHE A 169 -4.86 3.87 -14.20
C PHE A 169 -4.65 3.79 -15.71
N ALA A 170 -3.47 3.40 -16.18
CA ALA A 170 -3.18 3.28 -17.61
C ALA A 170 -4.09 2.26 -18.32
N HIS A 171 -4.59 1.26 -17.60
CA HIS A 171 -5.48 0.25 -18.15
C HIS A 171 -6.98 0.63 -18.08
N ARG A 172 -7.41 1.38 -17.06
CA ARG A 172 -8.85 1.57 -16.76
C ARG A 172 -9.32 3.00 -16.75
N ALA A 173 -8.43 3.97 -16.53
CA ALA A 173 -8.82 5.36 -16.38
C ALA A 173 -9.32 5.95 -17.70
N LYS A 174 -10.41 6.70 -17.61
CA LYS A 174 -10.90 7.58 -18.67
C LYS A 174 -10.38 9.01 -18.46
N PRO A 175 -10.32 9.85 -19.51
CA PRO A 175 -9.80 11.21 -19.40
C PRO A 175 -10.49 12.05 -18.33
N ASP A 176 -11.80 11.89 -18.14
CA ASP A 176 -12.59 12.59 -17.14
C ASP A 176 -12.21 12.24 -15.69
N GLN A 177 -11.64 11.05 -15.46
CA GLN A 177 -11.18 10.60 -14.14
C GLN A 177 -9.82 11.19 -13.75
N LEU A 178 -9.11 11.84 -14.68
CA LEU A 178 -7.87 12.58 -14.42
C LEU A 178 -8.13 14.08 -14.21
N ASN A 179 -9.36 14.56 -14.40
CA ASN A 179 -9.70 15.98 -14.25
C ASN A 179 -9.62 16.50 -12.81
N SER A 180 -9.51 15.60 -11.83
CA SER A 180 -9.17 15.92 -10.43
C SER A 180 -7.68 16.30 -10.23
N SER A 181 -6.99 16.68 -11.30
CA SER A 181 -5.53 16.82 -11.40
C SER A 181 -4.87 17.75 -10.38
N ARG A 182 -5.64 18.63 -9.71
CA ARG A 182 -5.10 19.52 -8.67
C ARG A 182 -4.74 18.81 -7.37
N GLU A 183 -5.24 17.60 -7.14
CA GLU A 183 -5.01 16.87 -5.88
C GLU A 183 -4.15 15.60 -6.07
N LEU A 184 -3.88 15.21 -7.32
CA LEU A 184 -3.07 14.02 -7.61
C LEU A 184 -1.57 14.29 -7.36
N PRO A 185 -0.79 13.33 -6.84
CA PRO A 185 0.65 13.50 -6.68
C PRO A 185 1.31 13.88 -8.01
N PHE A 186 2.18 14.88 -8.00
CA PHE A 186 2.88 15.32 -9.21
C PHE A 186 3.69 14.20 -9.85
N ASP A 187 4.45 13.46 -9.04
CA ASP A 187 5.24 12.31 -9.50
C ASP A 187 4.35 11.24 -10.15
N PHE A 188 3.15 11.00 -9.61
CA PHE A 188 2.19 10.08 -10.22
C PHE A 188 1.79 10.52 -11.62
N LEU A 189 1.46 11.81 -11.81
CA LEU A 189 1.10 12.35 -13.12
C LEU A 189 2.25 12.23 -14.12
N VAL A 190 3.48 12.49 -13.68
CA VAL A 190 4.68 12.37 -14.50
C VAL A 190 4.94 10.90 -14.89
N GLU A 191 4.93 9.99 -13.92
CA GLU A 191 5.16 8.56 -14.16
C GLU A 191 4.06 7.95 -15.05
N LEU A 192 2.78 8.27 -14.80
CA LEU A 192 1.65 7.86 -15.64
C LEU A 192 1.77 8.41 -17.06
N SER A 193 2.11 9.69 -17.21
CA SER A 193 2.30 10.31 -18.53
C SER A 193 3.41 9.63 -19.31
N ARG A 194 4.58 9.38 -18.70
CA ARG A 194 5.67 8.63 -19.34
C ARG A 194 5.20 7.23 -19.76
N HIS A 195 4.48 6.52 -18.88
CA HIS A 195 3.96 5.19 -19.17
C HIS A 195 3.01 5.18 -20.39
N LEU A 196 2.08 6.13 -20.46
CA LEU A 196 1.15 6.28 -21.60
C LEU A 196 1.84 6.72 -22.89
N LEU A 197 2.82 7.64 -22.80
CA LEU A 197 3.61 8.09 -23.95
C LEU A 197 4.44 6.94 -24.55
N ASN A 198 5.02 6.09 -23.71
CA ASN A 198 5.77 4.91 -24.13
C ASN A 198 4.86 3.87 -24.81
N LYS A 199 3.66 3.62 -24.27
CA LYS A 199 2.65 2.74 -24.91
C LYS A 199 2.17 3.29 -26.27
N SER A 200 2.04 4.61 -26.40
CA SER A 200 1.53 5.26 -27.62
C SER A 200 2.60 5.56 -28.68
N ALA A 201 3.88 5.34 -28.40
CA ALA A 201 4.98 5.65 -29.33
C ALA A 201 4.81 4.96 -30.71
N GLN A 202 4.30 3.74 -30.72
CA GLN A 202 4.03 3.00 -31.96
C GLN A 202 2.83 3.59 -32.74
N TRP A 203 1.79 4.04 -32.02
CA TRP A 203 0.59 4.63 -32.62
C TRP A 203 0.82 6.04 -33.20
N LYS A 204 1.67 6.85 -32.55
CA LYS A 204 1.96 8.24 -32.97
C LYS A 204 2.58 8.35 -34.36
N ASN A 205 3.37 7.37 -34.76
CA ASN A 205 3.97 7.35 -36.11
C ASN A 205 2.93 7.09 -37.21
N SER A 206 1.70 6.70 -36.84
CA SER A 206 0.62 6.38 -37.78
C SER A 206 -0.42 7.49 -37.96
N LEU A 207 -0.31 8.59 -37.19
CA LEU A 207 -1.25 9.71 -37.26
C LEU A 207 -0.66 10.92 -38.01
N PRO A 208 -1.46 11.66 -38.79
CA PRO A 208 -1.02 12.93 -39.36
C PRO A 208 -0.57 13.89 -38.25
N ASN A 209 0.56 14.57 -38.45
CA ASN A 209 1.06 15.53 -37.47
C ASN A 209 0.10 16.74 -37.39
N PRO A 210 -0.63 16.91 -36.28
CA PRO A 210 -1.72 17.89 -36.21
C PRO A 210 -1.19 19.33 -36.35
N TYR A 211 0.04 19.60 -35.91
CA TYR A 211 0.67 20.92 -35.98
C TYR A 211 1.13 21.34 -37.38
N GLN A 212 1.03 20.45 -38.37
CA GLN A 212 1.23 20.82 -39.78
C GLN A 212 0.01 21.57 -40.35
N GLN A 213 -1.16 21.41 -39.75
CA GLN A 213 -2.38 22.13 -40.13
C GLN A 213 -2.48 23.45 -39.34
N LYS A 214 -1.64 24.42 -39.70
CA LYS A 214 -1.53 25.73 -39.01
C LYS A 214 -2.88 26.43 -38.76
N HIS A 215 -3.87 26.22 -39.62
CA HIS A 215 -5.19 26.83 -39.51
C HIS A 215 -5.99 26.36 -38.29
N VAL A 216 -5.73 25.15 -37.78
CA VAL A 216 -6.38 24.60 -36.57
C VAL A 216 -5.99 25.37 -35.30
N TYR A 217 -4.85 26.07 -35.33
CA TYR A 217 -4.31 26.85 -34.20
C TYR A 217 -4.45 28.35 -34.40
N ARG A 218 -5.15 28.81 -35.44
CA ARG A 218 -5.41 30.24 -35.65
C ARG A 218 -6.60 30.66 -34.78
N GLU A 219 -6.38 31.67 -33.96
CA GLU A 219 -7.48 32.35 -33.26
C GLU A 219 -8.34 33.08 -34.30
N VAL A 220 -9.65 32.89 -34.25
CA VAL A 220 -10.60 33.62 -35.10
C VAL A 220 -10.92 34.93 -34.38
N GLN A 221 -10.70 36.06 -35.07
CA GLN A 221 -11.11 37.39 -34.60
C GLN A 221 -12.62 37.58 -34.70
#